data_AF-A0A9D8EZB4-F1
#
_entry.id   AF-A0A9D8EZB4-F1
#
_cell.length_a   1.000
_cell.length_b   1.000
_cell.length_c   1.000
_cell.angle_alpha   90.00
_cell.angle_beta   90.00
_cell.angle_gamma   90.00
#
_symmetry.space_group_name_H-M   'P 1'
#
loop_
_entity.id
_entity.type
_entity.pdbx_description
1 polymer ?
#
loop_
_entity_poly.entity_id
_entity_poly.type
_entity_poly.pdbx_seq_one_letter_code
_entity_poly.pdbx_strand_id
1 'polypeptide(L)'
;MLRAAKITSLADLPDMAALLRLQDQIAQGQIGVQNIRSDYFVSPLGREQISLPQSFTVFGQKFVPDSWALAQCVFDSIIWDEQKVSRRVPSALDVAFSTLGNNQTVPELLARLRDRSPARHPFRDGFNYQHNLAAVRGVMDAQGANAWTRNLYMDWLGTLRELSQPLTDTKFPQALRTKAWAMKSLNTQLASWSQLRHDTILYAKQSYTGGGNCEFPAFLVEPHPAFWTRMREMVKRTRDAIGGLSYEGRTRFAYRPIWSSETLAEWETLTTQDPATLDEEQRNILARIFGSVELGVVKARQVEHLDTFVESIANLEAIARIQEQGGDLAHSPTLEKFACDLIEQSWTPDGSGSLRKYDGWYPRLFYRSILNDKSNSFHEDTGVGKFDAIVADVHTDVTAPGDPGSVLHEGIGAVNMAFIVVERSGKPVMFAGPVLSHFEFELIGPPRRLSDSQWQDALWGQPLEKPLRPEWRTVKDEFGNTRQVPPPPPWTRDYLVPAP
;
A
#
# COMPACT_ATOMS: atom_id res chain seq x y z
N MET A 1 -18.02 0.42 -20.98
CA MET A 1 -17.70 1.58 -21.84
C MET A 1 -17.12 1.12 -23.18
N LEU A 2 -15.83 1.32 -23.53
CA LEU A 2 -15.28 1.12 -24.89
C LEU A 2 -15.83 -0.09 -25.69
N ARG A 3 -15.73 -1.32 -25.17
CA ARG A 3 -16.20 -2.54 -25.85
C ARG A 3 -17.73 -2.55 -26.15
N ALA A 4 -18.53 -1.80 -25.39
CA ALA A 4 -19.97 -1.59 -25.64
C ALA A 4 -20.22 -0.44 -26.65
N ALA A 5 -19.36 0.58 -26.69
CA ALA A 5 -19.30 1.56 -27.77
C ALA A 5 -18.71 1.01 -29.08
N LYS A 6 -18.34 -0.28 -29.10
CA LYS A 6 -17.60 -0.96 -30.18
C LYS A 6 -16.23 -0.36 -30.49
N ILE A 7 -15.68 0.46 -29.60
CA ILE A 7 -14.34 1.05 -29.73
C ILE A 7 -13.30 0.02 -29.30
N THR A 8 -12.38 -0.25 -30.22
CA THR A 8 -11.25 -1.19 -30.11
C THR A 8 -9.90 -0.52 -30.38
N SER A 9 -9.90 0.57 -31.15
CA SER A 9 -8.73 1.33 -31.59
C SER A 9 -9.08 2.82 -31.75
N LEU A 10 -8.07 3.66 -32.03
CA LEU A 10 -8.31 5.06 -32.41
C LEU A 10 -9.01 5.21 -33.77
N ALA A 11 -8.93 4.22 -34.66
CA ALA A 11 -9.60 4.26 -35.96
C ALA A 11 -11.14 4.18 -35.85
N ASP A 12 -11.66 3.72 -34.71
CA ASP A 12 -13.10 3.72 -34.40
C ASP A 12 -13.61 5.13 -34.02
N LEU A 13 -12.71 6.11 -33.87
CA LEU A 13 -12.99 7.55 -33.65
C LEU A 13 -12.28 8.40 -34.73
N PRO A 14 -12.66 8.27 -36.02
CA PRO A 14 -11.91 8.86 -37.13
C PRO A 14 -12.04 10.39 -37.25
N ASP A 15 -13.04 10.98 -36.59
CA ASP A 15 -13.36 12.41 -36.68
C ASP A 15 -13.96 12.96 -35.37
N MET A 16 -14.00 14.29 -35.25
CA MET A 16 -14.59 14.98 -34.09
C MET A 16 -16.09 14.68 -33.89
N ALA A 17 -16.84 14.37 -34.94
CA ALA A 17 -18.26 14.04 -34.82
C ALA A 17 -18.45 12.62 -34.25
N ALA A 18 -17.53 11.69 -34.49
CA ALA A 18 -17.50 10.38 -33.83
C ALA A 18 -17.19 10.52 -32.33
N LEU A 19 -16.24 11.39 -31.97
CA LEU A 19 -15.93 11.72 -30.58
C LEU A 19 -17.13 12.38 -29.88
N LEU A 20 -17.77 13.38 -30.51
CA LEU A 20 -18.97 14.03 -29.97
C LEU A 20 -20.13 13.04 -29.79
N ARG A 21 -20.41 12.17 -30.77
CA ARG A 21 -21.42 11.10 -30.63
C ARG A 21 -21.12 10.15 -29.46
N LEU A 22 -19.85 9.80 -29.23
CA LEU A 22 -19.46 9.01 -28.06
C LEU A 22 -19.71 9.78 -26.75
N GLN A 23 -19.36 11.07 -26.72
CA GLN A 23 -19.59 11.92 -25.55
C GLN A 23 -21.09 12.07 -25.25
N ASP A 24 -21.94 12.27 -26.26
CA ASP A 24 -23.41 12.30 -26.11
C ASP A 24 -23.97 10.97 -25.59
N GLN A 25 -23.51 9.83 -26.12
CA GLN A 25 -23.92 8.50 -25.68
C GLN A 25 -23.50 8.21 -24.23
N ILE A 26 -22.35 8.72 -23.81
CA ILE A 26 -21.89 8.64 -22.41
C ILE A 26 -22.76 9.56 -21.54
N ALA A 27 -22.91 10.85 -21.91
CA ALA A 27 -23.68 11.87 -21.20
C ALA A 27 -25.15 11.51 -20.98
N GLN A 28 -25.78 10.85 -21.96
CA GLN A 28 -27.16 10.37 -21.89
C GLN A 28 -27.30 9.02 -21.15
N GLY A 29 -26.23 8.51 -20.53
CA GLY A 29 -26.22 7.24 -19.78
C GLY A 29 -26.33 5.97 -20.63
N GLN A 30 -26.26 6.09 -21.97
CA GLN A 30 -26.42 4.95 -22.88
C GLN A 30 -25.23 3.98 -22.79
N ILE A 31 -24.01 4.48 -22.49
CA ILE A 31 -22.78 3.68 -22.48
C ILE A 31 -21.94 3.92 -21.22
N GLY A 32 -22.29 3.23 -20.14
CA GLY A 32 -21.58 3.29 -18.86
C GLY A 32 -22.22 4.28 -17.89
N VAL A 33 -21.88 4.13 -16.61
CA VAL A 33 -22.49 4.87 -15.50
C VAL A 33 -21.38 5.29 -14.55
N GLN A 34 -21.40 6.54 -14.11
CA GLN A 34 -20.54 7.02 -13.04
C GLN A 34 -21.05 6.43 -11.71
N ASN A 35 -20.22 5.60 -11.06
CA ASN A 35 -20.60 4.83 -9.86
C ASN A 35 -19.72 5.16 -8.64
N ILE A 36 -18.72 6.03 -8.78
CA ILE A 36 -17.86 6.52 -7.70
C ILE A 36 -18.10 8.01 -7.54
N ARG A 37 -18.18 8.47 -6.28
CA ARG A 37 -18.45 9.87 -5.93
C ARG A 37 -17.12 10.59 -5.67
N SER A 38 -16.49 10.99 -6.78
CA SER A 38 -15.16 11.63 -6.80
C SER A 38 -15.13 13.10 -6.41
N ASP A 39 -16.30 13.75 -6.34
CA ASP A 39 -16.48 15.18 -6.06
C ASP A 39 -17.61 15.39 -5.04
N TYR A 40 -17.71 16.60 -4.49
CA TYR A 40 -18.79 17.00 -3.59
C TYR A 40 -20.07 17.35 -4.34
N PHE A 41 -21.21 16.82 -3.88
CA PHE A 41 -22.53 17.11 -4.42
C PHE A 41 -23.55 17.29 -3.29
N VAL A 42 -24.48 18.23 -3.46
CA VAL A 42 -25.63 18.39 -2.57
C VAL A 42 -26.68 17.34 -2.92
N SER A 43 -27.10 16.56 -1.92
CA SER A 43 -28.08 15.50 -2.07
C SER A 43 -29.53 16.02 -2.05
N PRO A 44 -30.46 15.47 -2.86
CA PRO A 44 -31.88 15.72 -2.72
C PRO A 44 -32.40 15.33 -1.33
N LEU A 45 -33.28 16.15 -0.75
CA LEU A 45 -33.87 15.89 0.58
C LEU A 45 -34.84 14.68 0.62
N GLY A 46 -35.22 14.15 -0.55
CA GLY A 46 -36.02 12.93 -0.68
C GLY A 46 -35.18 11.65 -0.69
N ARG A 47 -35.80 10.54 -1.12
CA ARG A 47 -35.15 9.21 -1.24
C ARG A 47 -34.23 9.07 -2.45
N GLU A 48 -34.34 9.99 -3.41
CA GLU A 48 -33.62 10.04 -4.68
C GLU A 48 -32.12 10.22 -4.45
N GLN A 49 -31.30 9.30 -4.99
CA GLN A 49 -29.84 9.44 -4.89
C GLN A 49 -29.32 10.56 -5.79
N ILE A 50 -28.19 11.17 -5.43
CA ILE A 50 -27.46 12.13 -6.28
C ILE A 50 -27.20 11.51 -7.68
N SER A 51 -27.76 12.12 -8.72
CA SER A 51 -27.36 11.85 -10.10
C SER A 51 -25.97 12.43 -10.35
N LEU A 52 -24.96 11.57 -10.49
CA LEU A 52 -23.57 11.99 -10.61
C LEU A 52 -23.28 12.57 -12.01
N PRO A 53 -22.75 13.80 -12.12
CA PRO A 53 -22.32 14.35 -13.39
C PRO A 53 -21.12 13.56 -13.92
N GLN A 54 -20.97 13.57 -15.24
CA GLN A 54 -19.88 12.90 -15.93
C GLN A 54 -18.85 13.93 -16.37
N SER A 55 -17.58 13.67 -16.07
CA SER A 55 -16.46 14.52 -16.41
C SER A 55 -15.54 13.83 -17.42
N PHE A 56 -15.10 14.59 -18.43
CA PHE A 56 -14.12 14.14 -19.41
C PHE A 56 -12.79 14.84 -19.13
N THR A 57 -11.77 14.09 -18.71
CA THR A 57 -10.42 14.62 -18.46
C THR A 57 -9.37 13.77 -19.18
N VAL A 58 -8.24 14.38 -19.52
CA VAL A 58 -7.14 13.71 -20.25
C VAL A 58 -6.55 12.56 -19.43
N PHE A 59 -6.50 12.72 -18.10
CA PHE A 59 -6.08 11.69 -17.15
C PHE A 59 -7.22 11.42 -16.15
N GLY A 60 -8.24 10.67 -16.62
CA GLY A 60 -9.37 10.27 -15.80
C GLY A 60 -8.99 9.35 -14.64
N GLN A 61 -9.64 9.55 -13.49
CA GLN A 61 -9.54 8.62 -12.36
C GLN A 61 -10.03 7.22 -12.79
N LYS A 62 -9.28 6.17 -12.44
CA LYS A 62 -9.65 4.79 -12.75
C LYS A 62 -10.68 4.28 -11.73
N PHE A 63 -11.70 3.58 -12.20
CA PHE A 63 -12.62 2.86 -11.31
C PHE A 63 -11.85 1.78 -10.53
N VAL A 64 -11.92 1.85 -9.21
CA VAL A 64 -11.40 0.82 -8.29
C VAL A 64 -12.52 0.32 -7.38
N PRO A 65 -12.62 -1.00 -7.14
CA PRO A 65 -13.82 -1.62 -6.55
C PRO A 65 -13.97 -1.30 -5.06
N ASP A 66 -12.88 -1.06 -4.35
CA ASP A 66 -12.86 -0.67 -2.94
C ASP A 66 -13.37 0.76 -2.73
N SER A 67 -13.01 1.72 -3.59
CA SER A 67 -13.61 3.08 -3.56
C SER A 67 -15.09 3.06 -3.94
N TRP A 68 -15.52 2.14 -4.81
CA TRP A 68 -16.94 1.89 -5.02
C TRP A 68 -17.61 1.32 -3.76
N ALA A 69 -17.01 0.30 -3.12
CA ALA A 69 -17.51 -0.28 -1.88
C ALA A 69 -17.67 0.75 -0.75
N LEU A 70 -16.65 1.59 -0.54
CA LEU A 70 -16.68 2.73 0.38
C LEU A 70 -17.83 3.69 0.02
N ALA A 71 -17.97 4.07 -1.25
CA ALA A 71 -19.04 4.96 -1.73
C ALA A 71 -20.45 4.35 -1.63
N GLN A 72 -20.59 3.02 -1.56
CA GLN A 72 -21.86 2.35 -1.27
C GLN A 72 -22.14 2.23 0.25
N CYS A 73 -21.10 2.26 1.10
CA CYS A 73 -21.22 2.13 2.55
C CYS A 73 -21.37 3.47 3.30
N VAL A 74 -21.62 4.58 2.59
CA VAL A 74 -21.84 5.92 3.17
C VAL A 74 -22.99 6.64 2.47
N PHE A 75 -23.58 7.63 3.15
CA PHE A 75 -24.46 8.65 2.58
C PHE A 75 -23.87 9.18 1.26
N ASP A 76 -24.59 9.26 0.16
CA ASP A 76 -26.04 9.19 -0.05
C ASP A 76 -26.61 7.78 -0.29
N SER A 77 -25.77 6.75 -0.31
CA SER A 77 -26.11 5.44 -0.88
C SER A 77 -26.96 4.54 0.05
N ILE A 78 -27.02 4.85 1.35
CA ILE A 78 -27.67 4.01 2.37
C ILE A 78 -29.11 4.47 2.60
N ILE A 79 -30.08 3.59 2.36
CA ILE A 79 -31.51 3.82 2.64
C ILE A 79 -32.00 2.81 3.69
N TRP A 80 -32.35 3.30 4.88
CA TRP A 80 -32.89 2.51 5.97
C TRP A 80 -34.21 3.12 6.46
N ASP A 81 -35.22 2.27 6.67
CA ASP A 81 -36.56 2.69 7.15
C ASP A 81 -37.11 3.87 6.33
N GLU A 82 -37.05 3.71 5.00
CA GLU A 82 -37.43 4.68 3.97
C GLU A 82 -36.59 5.99 3.94
N GLN A 83 -35.63 6.18 4.86
CA GLN A 83 -34.84 7.41 5.03
C GLN A 83 -33.36 7.22 4.65
N LYS A 84 -32.69 8.32 4.31
CA LYS A 84 -31.25 8.35 4.08
C LYS A 84 -30.48 8.30 5.39
N VAL A 85 -29.48 7.43 5.48
CA VAL A 85 -28.69 7.26 6.72
C VAL A 85 -27.47 8.16 6.69
N SER A 86 -27.40 9.12 7.62
CA SER A 86 -26.33 10.14 7.72
C SER A 86 -24.96 9.61 8.21
N ARG A 87 -24.60 8.38 7.83
CA ARG A 87 -23.22 7.86 7.96
C ARG A 87 -22.40 8.44 6.81
N ARG A 88 -21.62 9.49 7.06
CA ARG A 88 -20.77 10.11 6.03
C ARG A 88 -19.40 9.43 5.94
N VAL A 89 -18.86 8.97 7.06
CA VAL A 89 -17.50 8.43 7.17
C VAL A 89 -17.52 6.88 7.10
N PRO A 90 -16.65 6.25 6.29
CA PRO A 90 -16.46 4.79 6.24
C PRO A 90 -15.31 4.32 7.14
N SER A 91 -14.82 3.09 6.96
CA SER A 91 -13.60 2.57 7.59
C SER A 91 -12.94 1.46 6.77
N ALA A 92 -11.65 1.22 7.00
CA ALA A 92 -10.94 0.00 6.60
C ALA A 92 -11.71 -1.30 6.89
N LEU A 93 -12.48 -1.37 7.99
CA LEU A 93 -13.28 -2.56 8.32
C LEU A 93 -14.42 -2.81 7.31
N ASP A 94 -14.97 -1.77 6.69
CA ASP A 94 -16.00 -1.91 5.66
C ASP A 94 -15.40 -2.59 4.41
N VAL A 95 -14.19 -2.17 4.01
CA VAL A 95 -13.43 -2.75 2.89
C VAL A 95 -12.94 -4.15 3.22
N ALA A 96 -12.47 -4.38 4.44
CA ALA A 96 -12.07 -5.71 4.91
C ALA A 96 -13.21 -6.71 4.79
N PHE A 97 -14.39 -6.38 5.32
CA PHE A 97 -15.56 -7.26 5.24
C PHE A 97 -16.08 -7.43 3.82
N SER A 98 -16.27 -6.33 3.08
CA SER A 98 -17.02 -6.36 1.81
C SER A 98 -16.14 -6.63 0.59
N THR A 99 -14.99 -5.95 0.46
CA THR A 99 -14.07 -6.11 -0.67
C THR A 99 -13.08 -7.26 -0.44
N LEU A 100 -12.45 -7.33 0.74
CA LEU A 100 -11.47 -8.37 1.07
C LEU A 100 -12.11 -9.67 1.59
N GLY A 101 -13.43 -9.70 1.77
CA GLY A 101 -14.18 -10.89 2.15
C GLY A 101 -13.98 -11.36 3.60
N ASN A 102 -13.35 -10.54 4.45
CA ASN A 102 -12.91 -10.93 5.78
C ASN A 102 -14.05 -10.93 6.80
N ASN A 103 -14.56 -12.12 7.12
CA ASN A 103 -15.64 -12.31 8.08
C ASN A 103 -15.21 -12.12 9.55
N GLN A 104 -13.91 -12.04 9.84
CA GLN A 104 -13.40 -11.94 11.23
C GLN A 104 -13.65 -10.56 11.85
N THR A 105 -13.94 -9.55 11.02
CA THR A 105 -14.28 -8.17 11.41
C THR A 105 -15.72 -7.99 11.89
N VAL A 106 -16.57 -9.01 11.73
CA VAL A 106 -18.01 -8.93 12.05
C VAL A 106 -18.29 -8.53 13.51
N PRO A 107 -17.55 -9.00 14.54
CA PRO A 107 -17.76 -8.55 15.92
C PRO A 107 -17.47 -7.05 16.10
N GLU A 108 -16.39 -6.54 15.52
CA GLU A 108 -15.96 -5.14 15.59
C GLU A 108 -16.91 -4.22 14.82
N LEU A 109 -17.37 -4.67 13.64
CA LEU A 109 -18.41 -4.01 12.87
C LEU A 109 -19.74 -3.99 13.62
N LEU A 110 -20.15 -5.10 14.24
CA LEU A 110 -21.37 -5.16 15.05
C LEU A 110 -21.29 -4.27 16.30
N ALA A 111 -20.12 -4.15 16.94
CA ALA A 111 -19.89 -3.20 18.03
C ALA A 111 -20.06 -1.75 17.53
N ARG A 112 -19.38 -1.37 16.44
CA ARG A 112 -19.51 -0.04 15.82
C ARG A 112 -20.95 0.26 15.34
N LEU A 113 -21.65 -0.71 14.74
CA LEU A 113 -23.06 -0.60 14.32
C LEU A 113 -24.00 -0.38 15.52
N ARG A 114 -23.71 -0.96 16.68
CA ARG A 114 -24.55 -0.91 17.89
C ARG A 114 -24.21 0.22 18.85
N ASP A 115 -23.05 0.86 18.72
CA ASP A 115 -22.67 1.97 19.60
C ASP A 115 -23.70 3.12 19.50
N ARG A 116 -24.20 3.57 20.64
CA ARG A 116 -25.10 4.73 20.77
C ARG A 116 -24.56 5.73 21.80
N SER A 117 -23.34 5.52 22.28
CA SER A 117 -22.70 6.39 23.28
C SER A 117 -22.38 7.77 22.70
N PRO A 118 -22.24 8.81 23.55
CA PRO A 118 -21.70 10.10 23.14
C PRO A 118 -20.24 10.04 22.66
N ALA A 119 -19.52 8.95 22.98
CA ALA A 119 -18.12 8.74 22.63
C ALA A 119 -17.91 7.92 21.34
N ARG A 120 -18.99 7.44 20.71
CA ARG A 120 -18.96 6.75 19.41
C ARG A 120 -18.30 7.63 18.36
N HIS A 121 -17.67 7.04 17.34
CA HIS A 121 -17.12 7.85 16.25
C HIS A 121 -18.22 8.61 15.50
N PRO A 122 -18.21 9.96 15.49
CA PRO A 122 -19.22 10.76 14.79
C PRO A 122 -19.30 10.37 13.31
N PHE A 123 -20.51 10.41 12.75
CA PHE A 123 -20.81 10.14 11.34
C PHE A 123 -20.31 8.80 10.75
N ARG A 124 -19.77 7.90 11.57
CA ARG A 124 -19.25 6.56 11.19
C ARG A 124 -19.94 5.43 11.93
N ASP A 125 -19.98 5.53 13.26
CA ASP A 125 -20.45 4.48 14.16
C ASP A 125 -21.87 4.79 14.66
N GLY A 126 -22.66 3.77 14.95
CA GLY A 126 -24.03 3.87 15.46
C GLY A 126 -25.13 4.02 14.40
N PHE A 127 -24.80 3.86 13.12
CA PHE A 127 -25.73 3.98 11.99
C PHE A 127 -26.10 2.61 11.41
N ASN A 128 -27.31 2.46 10.86
CA ASN A 128 -27.76 1.21 10.24
C ASN A 128 -27.35 1.15 8.76
N TYR A 129 -26.23 0.52 8.43
CA TYR A 129 -25.73 0.37 7.04
C TYR A 129 -25.39 -1.08 6.65
N GLN A 130 -25.67 -2.05 7.53
CA GLN A 130 -25.31 -3.46 7.38
C GLN A 130 -25.91 -4.14 6.13
N HIS A 131 -27.04 -3.61 5.63
CA HIS A 131 -27.69 -4.08 4.40
C HIS A 131 -26.90 -3.67 3.16
N ASN A 132 -26.44 -2.42 3.06
CA ASN A 132 -25.52 -1.98 2.01
C ASN A 132 -24.19 -2.73 2.09
N LEU A 133 -23.62 -2.87 3.28
CA LEU A 133 -22.35 -3.58 3.48
C LEU A 133 -22.43 -5.06 3.01
N ALA A 134 -23.56 -5.73 3.26
CA ALA A 134 -23.83 -7.08 2.76
C ALA A 134 -24.11 -7.12 1.24
N ALA A 135 -24.79 -6.11 0.68
CA ALA A 135 -25.03 -6.02 -0.77
C ALA A 135 -23.72 -5.80 -1.55
N VAL A 136 -22.85 -4.91 -1.08
CA VAL A 136 -21.51 -4.69 -1.62
C VAL A 136 -20.70 -5.98 -1.56
N ARG A 137 -20.70 -6.67 -0.41
CA ARG A 137 -20.07 -7.98 -0.25
C ARG A 137 -20.60 -8.99 -1.28
N GLY A 138 -21.91 -9.05 -1.51
CA GLY A 138 -22.51 -9.90 -2.54
C GLY A 138 -22.04 -9.59 -3.96
N VAL A 139 -21.91 -8.31 -4.32
CA VAL A 139 -21.38 -7.89 -5.63
C VAL A 139 -19.91 -8.25 -5.80
N MET A 140 -19.10 -8.17 -4.74
CA MET A 140 -17.70 -8.59 -4.74
C MET A 140 -17.57 -10.11 -4.87
N ASP A 141 -18.31 -10.87 -4.08
CA ASP A 141 -18.27 -12.33 -4.09
C ASP A 141 -18.83 -12.91 -5.42
N ALA A 142 -19.70 -12.18 -6.11
CA ALA A 142 -20.18 -12.51 -7.45
C ALA A 142 -19.18 -12.21 -8.60
N GLN A 143 -18.01 -11.60 -8.33
CA GLN A 143 -16.99 -11.37 -9.36
C GLN A 143 -16.31 -12.69 -9.76
N GLY A 144 -16.61 -13.18 -10.96
CA GLY A 144 -15.97 -14.38 -11.53
C GLY A 144 -14.45 -14.26 -11.64
N ALA A 145 -13.74 -15.39 -11.59
CA ALA A 145 -12.28 -15.45 -11.42
C ALA A 145 -11.46 -14.48 -12.32
N ASN A 146 -11.81 -14.39 -13.61
CA ASN A 146 -11.14 -13.54 -14.59
C ASN A 146 -11.30 -12.02 -14.34
N ALA A 147 -12.21 -11.60 -13.46
CA ALA A 147 -12.33 -10.21 -13.03
C ALA A 147 -11.22 -9.82 -12.04
N TRP A 148 -10.83 -10.76 -11.16
CA TRP A 148 -9.76 -10.54 -10.18
C TRP A 148 -8.38 -10.46 -10.84
N THR A 149 -8.09 -11.26 -11.86
CA THR A 149 -6.80 -11.19 -12.59
C THR A 149 -6.77 -10.15 -13.73
N ARG A 150 -7.80 -9.30 -13.84
CA ARG A 150 -8.01 -8.41 -15.01
C ARG A 150 -7.00 -7.26 -15.14
N ASN A 151 -6.42 -6.83 -14.03
CA ASN A 151 -5.34 -5.84 -13.95
C ASN A 151 -4.66 -5.94 -12.57
N LEU A 152 -3.47 -5.34 -12.43
CA LEU A 152 -2.67 -5.41 -11.21
C LEU A 152 -3.42 -4.98 -9.93
N TYR A 153 -4.32 -3.99 -10.01
CA TYR A 153 -5.08 -3.52 -8.86
C TYR A 153 -6.11 -4.55 -8.38
N MET A 154 -6.88 -5.12 -9.32
CA MET A 154 -7.79 -6.23 -9.03
C MET A 154 -7.06 -7.47 -8.51
N ASP A 155 -5.84 -7.71 -9.01
CA ASP A 155 -5.05 -8.90 -8.72
C ASP A 155 -4.40 -8.82 -7.33
N TRP A 156 -3.95 -7.63 -6.92
CA TRP A 156 -3.53 -7.35 -5.56
C TRP A 156 -4.69 -7.50 -4.56
N LEU A 157 -5.86 -6.92 -4.84
CA LEU A 157 -7.05 -7.14 -4.00
C LEU A 157 -7.46 -8.63 -3.95
N GLY A 158 -7.41 -9.33 -5.08
CA GLY A 158 -7.65 -10.77 -5.16
C GLY A 158 -6.61 -11.60 -4.40
N THR A 159 -5.38 -11.11 -4.25
CA THR A 159 -4.32 -11.70 -3.43
C THR A 159 -4.60 -11.50 -1.93
N LEU A 160 -5.01 -10.29 -1.53
CA LEU A 160 -5.40 -10.00 -0.15
C LEU A 160 -6.66 -10.75 0.30
N ARG A 161 -7.59 -11.05 -0.61
CA ARG A 161 -8.78 -11.88 -0.33
C ARG A 161 -8.46 -13.30 0.18
N GLU A 162 -7.30 -13.88 -0.14
CA GLU A 162 -6.95 -15.23 0.37
C GLU A 162 -6.51 -15.22 1.85
N LEU A 163 -6.06 -14.08 2.36
CA LEU A 163 -5.75 -13.93 3.80
C LEU A 163 -7.03 -13.93 4.67
N SER A 164 -8.22 -13.86 4.07
CA SER A 164 -9.52 -13.90 4.75
C SER A 164 -10.04 -15.31 5.01
N GLN A 165 -9.35 -16.35 4.51
CA GLN A 165 -9.73 -17.74 4.74
C GLN A 165 -9.47 -18.13 6.21
N PRO A 166 -10.45 -18.74 6.91
CA PRO A 166 -10.29 -19.09 8.33
C PRO A 166 -9.35 -20.29 8.51
N LEU A 167 -8.23 -20.10 9.22
CA LEU A 167 -7.28 -21.17 9.58
C LEU A 167 -7.77 -22.06 10.74
N THR A 168 -9.08 -22.32 10.85
CA THR A 168 -9.68 -23.05 11.98
C THR A 168 -9.48 -24.57 11.93
N ASP A 169 -9.05 -25.10 10.78
CA ASP A 169 -8.77 -26.53 10.58
C ASP A 169 -7.62 -27.00 11.48
N THR A 170 -7.81 -28.16 12.12
CA THR A 170 -6.83 -28.90 12.91
C THR A 170 -5.45 -29.08 12.27
N LYS A 171 -5.34 -29.09 10.92
CA LYS A 171 -4.05 -29.18 10.23
C LYS A 171 -3.11 -28.00 10.50
N PHE A 172 -3.65 -26.83 10.88
CA PHE A 172 -2.83 -25.65 11.19
C PHE A 172 -2.33 -25.67 12.65
N PRO A 173 -1.08 -25.26 12.93
CA PRO A 173 -0.59 -25.06 14.29
C PRO A 173 -1.51 -24.20 15.17
N GLN A 174 -1.66 -24.58 16.45
CA GLN A 174 -2.72 -24.05 17.34
C GLN A 174 -2.77 -22.52 17.45
N ALA A 175 -1.60 -21.86 17.52
CA ALA A 175 -1.51 -20.40 17.60
C ALA A 175 -2.19 -19.68 16.41
N LEU A 176 -2.14 -20.29 15.22
CA LEU A 176 -2.66 -19.74 13.97
C LEU A 176 -4.19 -19.82 13.87
N ARG A 177 -4.81 -20.69 14.69
CA ARG A 177 -6.28 -20.89 14.74
C ARG A 177 -6.98 -19.90 15.67
N THR A 178 -6.24 -18.97 16.27
CA THR A 178 -6.75 -18.02 17.28
C THR A 178 -7.35 -16.78 16.64
N LYS A 179 -8.26 -16.08 17.37
CA LYS A 179 -8.71 -14.76 16.94
C LYS A 179 -7.54 -13.77 16.84
N ALA A 180 -6.56 -13.83 17.74
CA ALA A 180 -5.38 -12.96 17.69
C ALA A 180 -4.62 -13.10 16.37
N TRP A 181 -4.41 -14.34 15.89
CA TRP A 181 -3.82 -14.57 14.56
C TRP A 181 -4.70 -14.01 13.43
N ALA A 182 -6.01 -14.25 13.47
CA ALA A 182 -6.94 -13.70 12.49
C ALA A 182 -6.93 -12.16 12.42
N MET A 183 -6.80 -11.47 13.56
CA MET A 183 -6.66 -10.01 13.62
C MET A 183 -5.28 -9.53 13.15
N LYS A 184 -4.20 -10.30 13.37
CA LYS A 184 -2.89 -10.06 12.75
C LYS A 184 -2.96 -10.20 11.23
N SER A 185 -3.63 -11.22 10.70
CA SER A 185 -3.80 -11.41 9.25
C SER A 185 -4.68 -10.31 8.63
N LEU A 186 -5.70 -9.84 9.36
CA LEU A 186 -6.42 -8.61 9.01
C LEU A 186 -5.49 -7.38 8.99
N ASN A 187 -4.61 -7.20 9.97
CA ASN A 187 -3.67 -6.08 9.95
C ASN A 187 -2.68 -6.17 8.77
N THR A 188 -2.24 -7.37 8.39
CA THR A 188 -1.47 -7.61 7.15
C THR A 188 -2.28 -7.25 5.90
N GLN A 189 -3.56 -7.61 5.83
CA GLN A 189 -4.46 -7.20 4.73
C GLN A 189 -4.60 -5.68 4.64
N LEU A 190 -4.87 -5.02 5.78
CA LEU A 190 -5.11 -3.58 5.81
C LEU A 190 -3.85 -2.78 5.51
N ALA A 191 -2.70 -3.11 6.12
CA ALA A 191 -1.43 -2.44 5.81
C ALA A 191 -1.03 -2.60 4.33
N SER A 192 -1.26 -3.78 3.73
CA SER A 192 -1.00 -3.99 2.30
C SER A 192 -2.02 -3.31 1.38
N TRP A 193 -3.28 -3.18 1.80
CA TRP A 193 -4.28 -2.37 1.09
C TRP A 193 -3.95 -0.87 1.17
N SER A 194 -3.54 -0.36 2.34
CA SER A 194 -3.04 1.02 2.49
C SER A 194 -1.80 1.27 1.63
N GLN A 195 -0.89 0.29 1.51
CA GLN A 195 0.22 0.35 0.54
C GLN A 195 -0.27 0.36 -0.91
N LEU A 196 -1.19 -0.53 -1.32
CA LEU A 196 -1.78 -0.49 -2.67
C LEU A 196 -2.44 0.86 -2.99
N ARG A 197 -3.07 1.50 -1.99
CA ARG A 197 -3.68 2.83 -2.09
C ARG A 197 -2.62 3.94 -2.25
N HIS A 198 -1.51 3.86 -1.53
CA HIS A 198 -0.39 4.81 -1.62
C HIS A 198 0.47 4.63 -2.88
N ASP A 199 0.84 3.40 -3.22
CA ASP A 199 1.61 3.02 -4.41
C ASP A 199 0.87 3.31 -5.72
N THR A 200 -0.43 3.62 -5.66
CA THR A 200 -1.23 4.13 -6.79
C THR A 200 -1.70 5.58 -6.63
N ILE A 201 -1.36 6.27 -5.53
CA ILE A 201 -1.75 7.65 -5.28
C ILE A 201 -0.99 8.64 -6.16
N LEU A 202 0.26 8.31 -6.52
CA LEU A 202 1.01 8.82 -7.70
C LEU A 202 2.25 7.98 -8.11
N TYR A 203 2.43 6.76 -7.57
CA TYR A 203 3.56 5.80 -7.79
C TYR A 203 4.92 6.16 -7.07
N ALA A 204 5.08 5.88 -5.75
CA ALA A 204 6.12 6.42 -4.80
C ALA A 204 7.41 5.55 -4.49
N LYS A 205 8.43 5.90 -3.63
CA LYS A 205 8.51 5.85 -2.10
C LYS A 205 9.86 6.33 -1.38
N GLN A 206 9.94 6.42 0.00
CA GLN A 206 11.08 6.27 1.04
C GLN A 206 12.07 7.45 1.56
N SER A 207 12.66 7.70 2.81
CA SER A 207 12.82 7.11 4.23
C SER A 207 14.15 7.53 5.09
N TYR A 208 14.84 7.05 6.23
CA TYR A 208 15.14 5.85 7.20
C TYR A 208 15.04 6.09 8.79
N THR A 209 15.43 5.34 9.90
CA THR A 209 16.29 4.15 10.42
C THR A 209 15.88 3.62 11.85
N GLY A 210 16.25 2.49 12.55
CA GLY A 210 17.03 1.19 12.40
C GLY A 210 18.04 0.88 13.59
N GLY A 211 18.33 -0.29 14.26
CA GLY A 211 18.06 -1.78 14.28
C GLY A 211 18.89 -2.57 15.41
N GLY A 212 18.84 -3.94 15.62
CA GLY A 212 19.55 -4.73 16.71
C GLY A 212 19.78 -6.29 16.52
N ASN A 213 20.58 -7.00 17.37
CA ASN A 213 21.30 -8.30 17.07
C ASN A 213 20.67 -9.66 17.53
N CYS A 214 21.20 -10.81 17.02
CA CYS A 214 20.63 -12.19 17.11
C CYS A 214 21.64 -13.36 17.35
N GLU A 215 21.11 -14.55 17.70
CA GLU A 215 21.68 -15.90 17.49
C GLU A 215 20.69 -16.69 16.60
N PHE A 216 21.15 -17.69 15.82
CA PHE A 216 20.34 -18.38 14.79
C PHE A 216 19.18 -19.24 15.35
N PRO A 217 17.90 -18.90 15.06
CA PRO A 217 16.74 -19.72 15.38
C PRO A 217 16.12 -20.38 14.14
N ALA A 218 15.09 -21.19 14.34
CA ALA A 218 14.26 -21.68 13.23
C ALA A 218 13.58 -20.51 12.48
N PHE A 219 13.34 -20.68 11.17
CA PHE A 219 12.69 -19.68 10.32
C PHE A 219 11.18 -19.97 10.15
N LEU A 220 10.35 -18.92 10.11
CA LEU A 220 8.88 -18.99 9.98
C LEU A 220 8.41 -17.98 8.94
N VAL A 221 7.51 -18.39 8.04
CA VAL A 221 6.90 -17.51 7.03
C VAL A 221 5.39 -17.41 7.24
N GLU A 222 4.73 -16.50 6.50
CA GLU A 222 3.27 -16.41 6.53
C GLU A 222 2.63 -17.75 6.10
N PRO A 223 1.77 -18.38 6.92
CA PRO A 223 1.30 -19.76 6.74
C PRO A 223 0.16 -19.88 5.72
N HIS A 224 0.18 -19.07 4.67
CA HIS A 224 -0.84 -19.01 3.62
C HIS A 224 -0.21 -19.30 2.23
N PRO A 225 0.03 -20.56 1.86
CA PRO A 225 0.59 -20.91 0.53
C PRO A 225 -0.20 -20.34 -0.67
N ALA A 226 -1.52 -20.19 -0.54
CA ALA A 226 -2.36 -19.57 -1.57
C ALA A 226 -2.05 -18.07 -1.80
N PHE A 227 -1.72 -17.34 -0.72
CA PHE A 227 -1.29 -15.93 -0.81
C PHE A 227 0.05 -15.82 -1.56
N TRP A 228 1.04 -16.65 -1.21
CA TRP A 228 2.32 -16.68 -1.92
C TRP A 228 2.18 -17.09 -3.39
N THR A 229 1.31 -18.08 -3.68
CA THR A 229 0.99 -18.47 -5.06
C THR A 229 0.42 -17.27 -5.84
N ARG A 230 -0.60 -16.59 -5.30
CA ARG A 230 -1.20 -15.44 -5.98
C ARG A 230 -0.22 -14.28 -6.15
N MET A 231 0.57 -13.96 -5.13
CA MET A 231 1.61 -12.93 -5.20
C MET A 231 2.63 -13.25 -6.30
N ARG A 232 3.12 -14.50 -6.37
CA ARG A 232 4.05 -14.94 -7.41
C ARG A 232 3.47 -14.78 -8.82
N GLU A 233 2.21 -15.14 -9.00
CA GLU A 233 1.50 -14.98 -10.28
C GLU A 233 1.19 -13.51 -10.63
N MET A 234 0.98 -12.65 -9.63
CA MET A 234 0.82 -11.20 -9.80
C MET A 234 2.13 -10.53 -10.25
N VAL A 235 3.25 -10.91 -9.65
CA VAL A 235 4.58 -10.41 -10.02
C VAL A 235 4.96 -10.90 -11.43
N LYS A 236 4.68 -12.17 -11.78
CA LYS A 236 4.81 -12.65 -13.18
C LYS A 236 4.00 -11.81 -14.16
N ARG A 237 2.70 -11.59 -13.89
CA ARG A 237 1.85 -10.73 -14.75
C ARG A 237 2.38 -9.31 -14.88
N THR A 238 3.01 -8.78 -13.83
CA THR A 238 3.67 -7.46 -13.86
C THR A 238 4.93 -7.48 -14.74
N ARG A 239 5.76 -8.53 -14.62
CA ARG A 239 6.94 -8.74 -15.48
C ARG A 239 6.55 -8.91 -16.94
N ASP A 240 5.53 -9.71 -17.23
CA ASP A 240 5.03 -9.93 -18.60
C ASP A 240 4.45 -8.64 -19.20
N ALA A 241 3.69 -7.88 -18.40
CA ALA A 241 3.14 -6.59 -18.83
C ALA A 241 4.26 -5.59 -19.16
N ILE A 242 5.28 -5.45 -18.31
CA ILE A 242 6.42 -4.54 -18.55
C ILE A 242 7.26 -5.05 -19.73
N GLY A 243 7.59 -6.34 -19.78
CA GLY A 243 8.34 -6.95 -20.88
C GLY A 243 7.69 -6.76 -22.25
N GLY A 244 6.35 -6.77 -22.30
CA GLY A 244 5.55 -6.51 -23.50
C GLY A 244 5.44 -5.04 -23.93
N LEU A 245 5.87 -4.06 -23.12
CA LEU A 245 5.90 -2.65 -23.52
C LEU A 245 7.04 -2.38 -24.50
N SER A 246 6.82 -1.54 -25.50
CA SER A 246 7.93 -1.03 -26.33
C SER A 246 8.66 0.10 -25.62
N TYR A 247 9.99 -0.01 -25.53
CA TYR A 247 10.89 0.93 -24.85
C TYR A 247 11.96 1.32 -25.88
N GLU A 248 11.61 2.27 -26.74
CA GLU A 248 12.38 2.65 -27.93
C GLU A 248 13.21 3.92 -27.72
N GLY A 249 14.45 3.92 -28.20
CA GLY A 249 15.37 5.05 -28.10
C GLY A 249 16.06 5.20 -26.74
N ARG A 250 16.70 6.35 -26.55
CA ARG A 250 17.59 6.66 -25.42
C ARG A 250 17.00 7.72 -24.50
N THR A 251 17.16 7.54 -23.20
CA THR A 251 17.00 8.64 -22.23
C THR A 251 18.38 9.17 -21.80
N ARG A 252 18.42 10.47 -21.49
CA ARG A 252 19.50 11.07 -20.68
C ARG A 252 19.08 11.04 -19.21
N PHE A 253 20.04 11.08 -18.30
CA PHE A 253 19.80 11.18 -16.86
C PHE A 253 20.95 11.93 -16.18
N ALA A 254 20.66 12.59 -15.05
CA ALA A 254 21.66 13.24 -14.21
C ALA A 254 21.82 12.47 -12.89
N TYR A 255 23.05 12.15 -12.53
CA TYR A 255 23.42 11.67 -11.19
C TYR A 255 23.70 12.89 -10.32
N ARG A 256 22.88 13.15 -9.30
CA ARG A 256 23.11 14.26 -8.36
C ARG A 256 24.19 13.85 -7.33
N PRO A 257 25.34 14.53 -7.25
CA PRO A 257 26.29 14.29 -6.17
C PRO A 257 25.67 14.72 -4.83
N ILE A 258 25.86 13.90 -3.78
CA ILE A 258 25.39 14.22 -2.42
C ILE A 258 26.19 15.38 -1.81
N TRP A 259 27.38 15.65 -2.35
CA TRP A 259 28.40 16.54 -1.76
C TRP A 259 28.46 17.96 -2.35
N SER A 260 27.77 18.24 -3.47
CA SER A 260 27.85 19.55 -4.16
C SER A 260 26.78 20.51 -3.65
N SER A 261 27.20 21.71 -3.25
CA SER A 261 26.29 22.84 -2.98
C SER A 261 25.71 23.45 -4.26
N GLU A 262 26.36 23.22 -5.41
CA GLU A 262 25.90 23.66 -6.72
C GLU A 262 24.58 22.99 -7.10
N THR A 263 23.70 23.79 -7.71
CA THR A 263 22.35 23.42 -8.09
C THR A 263 22.31 22.69 -9.43
N LEU A 264 21.24 21.92 -9.66
CA LEU A 264 21.01 21.29 -10.98
C LEU A 264 20.94 22.33 -12.11
N ALA A 265 20.48 23.56 -11.84
CA ALA A 265 20.38 24.64 -12.83
C ALA A 265 21.75 25.12 -13.34
N GLU A 266 22.78 25.14 -12.49
CA GLU A 266 24.16 25.49 -12.88
C GLU A 266 24.77 24.40 -13.78
N TRP A 267 24.45 23.13 -13.54
CA TRP A 267 24.84 22.03 -14.43
C TRP A 267 24.02 21.95 -15.71
N GLU A 268 22.72 22.25 -15.65
CA GLU A 268 21.84 22.32 -16.83
C GLU A 268 22.25 23.44 -17.78
N THR A 269 22.65 24.62 -17.27
CA THR A 269 23.16 25.71 -18.12
C THR A 269 24.48 25.32 -18.83
N LEU A 270 25.34 24.52 -18.21
CA LEU A 270 26.51 23.93 -18.90
C LEU A 270 26.11 22.93 -20.01
N THR A 271 24.99 22.21 -19.89
CA THR A 271 24.48 21.35 -20.98
C THR A 271 23.87 22.09 -22.17
N THR A 272 23.63 23.41 -22.04
CA THR A 272 23.13 24.27 -23.14
C THR A 272 24.24 25.03 -23.88
N GLN A 273 25.48 24.96 -23.40
CA GLN A 273 26.65 25.53 -24.09
C GLN A 273 27.15 24.61 -25.21
N ASP A 274 27.91 25.17 -26.16
CA ASP A 274 28.54 24.39 -27.23
C ASP A 274 29.62 23.47 -26.62
N PRO A 275 29.56 22.13 -26.80
CA PRO A 275 30.59 21.22 -26.32
C PRO A 275 32.03 21.52 -26.78
N ALA A 276 32.21 22.29 -27.85
CA ALA A 276 33.51 22.78 -28.30
C ALA A 276 34.05 23.98 -27.51
N THR A 277 33.19 24.69 -26.76
CA THR A 277 33.56 25.82 -25.89
C THR A 277 33.86 25.41 -24.44
N LEU A 278 33.51 24.18 -24.05
CA LEU A 278 33.73 23.68 -22.69
C LEU A 278 35.20 23.27 -22.47
N ASP A 279 35.75 23.63 -21.32
CA ASP A 279 37.09 23.22 -20.92
C ASP A 279 37.16 21.72 -20.52
N GLU A 280 38.35 21.23 -20.18
CA GLU A 280 38.55 19.81 -19.82
C GLU A 280 37.94 19.44 -18.46
N GLU A 281 37.87 20.37 -17.50
CA GLU A 281 37.28 20.13 -16.19
C GLU A 281 35.75 20.07 -16.30
N GLN A 282 35.14 21.04 -16.98
CA GLN A 282 33.71 21.07 -17.30
C GLN A 282 33.26 19.82 -18.05
N ARG A 283 34.00 19.36 -19.07
CA ARG A 283 33.67 18.13 -19.80
C ARG A 283 33.81 16.88 -18.92
N ASN A 284 34.82 16.81 -18.06
CA ASN A 284 34.97 15.71 -17.10
C ASN A 284 33.85 15.70 -16.03
N ILE A 285 33.35 16.87 -15.60
CA ILE A 285 32.23 16.97 -14.67
C ILE A 285 30.91 16.58 -15.35
N LEU A 286 30.63 17.08 -16.55
CA LEU A 286 29.44 16.68 -17.32
C LEU A 286 29.44 15.16 -17.61
N ALA A 287 30.60 14.56 -17.90
CA ALA A 287 30.72 13.10 -18.11
C ALA A 287 30.56 12.27 -16.82
N ARG A 288 30.69 12.89 -15.63
CA ARG A 288 30.43 12.27 -14.32
C ARG A 288 28.98 12.42 -13.87
N ILE A 289 28.35 13.55 -14.20
CA ILE A 289 26.96 13.88 -13.82
C ILE A 289 25.96 13.29 -14.84
N PHE A 290 26.14 13.52 -16.14
CA PHE A 290 25.14 13.18 -17.15
C PHE A 290 25.44 11.86 -17.86
N GLY A 291 24.56 10.88 -17.65
CA GLY A 291 24.54 9.61 -18.38
C GLY A 291 23.51 9.59 -19.51
N SER A 292 23.63 8.59 -20.39
CA SER A 292 22.53 8.21 -21.29
C SER A 292 22.49 6.70 -21.49
N VAL A 293 21.28 6.16 -21.62
CA VAL A 293 21.03 4.71 -21.68
C VAL A 293 19.89 4.40 -22.65
N GLU A 294 19.99 3.28 -23.35
CA GLU A 294 18.89 2.72 -24.14
C GLU A 294 17.73 2.32 -23.22
N LEU A 295 16.50 2.71 -23.54
CA LEU A 295 15.34 2.35 -22.74
C LEU A 295 15.15 0.81 -22.67
N GLY A 296 15.58 0.07 -23.69
CA GLY A 296 15.63 -1.39 -23.65
C GLY A 296 16.44 -1.97 -22.48
N VAL A 297 17.52 -1.30 -22.04
CA VAL A 297 18.31 -1.72 -20.86
C VAL A 297 17.56 -1.43 -19.56
N VAL A 298 16.79 -0.33 -19.51
CA VAL A 298 15.91 -0.02 -18.37
C VAL A 298 14.82 -1.10 -18.25
N LYS A 299 14.18 -1.48 -19.38
CA LYS A 299 13.19 -2.56 -19.40
C LYS A 299 13.79 -3.90 -18.95
N ALA A 300 14.98 -4.25 -19.44
CA ALA A 300 15.67 -5.48 -19.07
C ALA A 300 15.88 -5.58 -17.55
N ARG A 301 16.38 -4.51 -16.91
CA ARG A 301 16.57 -4.45 -15.44
C ARG A 301 15.25 -4.51 -14.66
N GLN A 302 14.17 -3.90 -15.18
CA GLN A 302 12.84 -4.01 -14.55
C GLN A 302 12.30 -5.44 -14.62
N VAL A 303 12.52 -6.15 -15.73
CA VAL A 303 12.16 -7.57 -15.90
C VAL A 303 12.99 -8.48 -14.99
N GLU A 304 14.31 -8.34 -15.02
CA GLU A 304 15.28 -9.11 -14.20
C GLU A 304 15.00 -8.99 -12.69
N HIS A 305 14.69 -7.77 -12.22
CA HIS A 305 14.29 -7.54 -10.83
C HIS A 305 12.97 -8.27 -10.47
N LEU A 306 11.98 -8.25 -11.37
CA LEU A 306 10.70 -8.93 -11.12
C LEU A 306 10.82 -10.46 -11.22
N ASP A 307 11.72 -10.99 -12.05
CA ASP A 307 12.05 -12.43 -12.05
C ASP A 307 12.75 -12.84 -10.74
N THR A 308 13.70 -12.03 -10.23
CA THR A 308 14.31 -12.21 -8.90
C THR A 308 13.27 -12.19 -7.76
N PHE A 309 12.25 -11.32 -7.89
CA PHE A 309 11.12 -11.25 -6.96
C PHE A 309 10.26 -12.53 -7.07
N VAL A 310 9.96 -13.02 -8.29
CA VAL A 310 9.23 -14.28 -8.53
C VAL A 310 9.92 -15.48 -7.89
N GLU A 311 11.25 -15.59 -7.99
CA GLU A 311 12.04 -16.63 -7.34
C GLU A 311 11.99 -16.53 -5.81
N SER A 312 12.14 -15.33 -5.26
CA SER A 312 12.06 -15.10 -3.80
C SER A 312 10.69 -15.51 -3.24
N ILE A 313 9.60 -15.16 -3.92
CA ILE A 313 8.25 -15.59 -3.52
C ILE A 313 8.03 -17.09 -3.76
N ALA A 314 8.67 -17.71 -4.75
CA ALA A 314 8.61 -19.16 -4.95
C ALA A 314 9.22 -19.94 -3.77
N ASN A 315 10.35 -19.45 -3.24
CA ASN A 315 10.96 -20.01 -2.05
C ASN A 315 10.08 -19.82 -0.81
N LEU A 316 9.53 -18.63 -0.59
CA LEU A 316 8.58 -18.38 0.52
C LEU A 316 7.31 -19.26 0.40
N GLU A 317 6.79 -19.48 -0.80
CA GLU A 317 5.69 -20.42 -1.06
C GLU A 317 6.07 -21.85 -0.68
N ALA A 318 7.26 -22.32 -1.09
CA ALA A 318 7.74 -23.66 -0.78
C ALA A 318 7.92 -23.88 0.72
N ILE A 319 8.52 -22.89 1.42
CA ILE A 319 8.67 -22.91 2.88
C ILE A 319 7.30 -22.93 3.57
N ALA A 320 6.34 -22.11 3.13
CA ALA A 320 4.99 -22.10 3.67
C ALA A 320 4.27 -23.46 3.48
N ARG A 321 4.50 -24.15 2.36
CA ARG A 321 3.93 -25.50 2.10
C ARG A 321 4.56 -26.57 2.98
N ILE A 322 5.88 -26.54 3.20
CA ILE A 322 6.57 -27.43 4.13
C ILE A 322 6.01 -27.22 5.56
N GLN A 323 5.83 -25.95 5.96
CA GLN A 323 5.32 -25.59 7.28
C GLN A 323 3.82 -25.91 7.47
N GLU A 324 2.98 -25.77 6.44
CA GLU A 324 1.57 -26.25 6.45
C GLU A 324 1.49 -27.76 6.68
N GLN A 325 2.46 -28.53 6.18
CA GLN A 325 2.54 -29.98 6.33
C GLN A 325 3.22 -30.43 7.63
N GLY A 326 3.63 -29.50 8.50
CA GLY A 326 4.38 -29.80 9.73
C GLY A 326 5.82 -30.28 9.50
N GLY A 327 6.34 -30.15 8.27
CA GLY A 327 7.70 -30.54 7.91
C GLY A 327 8.75 -29.55 8.40
N ASP A 328 10.01 -30.01 8.45
CA ASP A 328 11.15 -29.18 8.85
C ASP A 328 12.04 -28.75 7.69
N LEU A 329 12.57 -27.53 7.78
CA LEU A 329 13.39 -26.85 6.79
C LEU A 329 14.73 -27.55 6.54
N ALA A 330 15.31 -28.17 7.57
CA ALA A 330 16.59 -28.90 7.50
C ALA A 330 16.59 -30.07 6.49
N HIS A 331 15.43 -30.51 6.00
CA HIS A 331 15.33 -31.48 4.90
C HIS A 331 15.49 -30.85 3.51
N SER A 332 15.69 -29.54 3.42
CA SER A 332 15.89 -28.79 2.17
C SER A 332 17.01 -27.74 2.33
N PRO A 333 18.28 -28.14 2.19
CA PRO A 333 19.43 -27.24 2.39
C PRO A 333 19.41 -25.97 1.53
N THR A 334 18.74 -25.99 0.37
CA THR A 334 18.54 -24.81 -0.48
C THR A 334 17.57 -23.79 0.14
N LEU A 335 16.48 -24.26 0.76
CA LEU A 335 15.50 -23.39 1.42
C LEU A 335 15.96 -22.98 2.82
N GLU A 336 16.72 -23.84 3.50
CA GLU A 336 17.44 -23.50 4.73
C GLU A 336 18.48 -22.40 4.47
N LYS A 337 19.31 -22.53 3.42
CA LYS A 337 20.20 -21.45 3.02
C LYS A 337 19.43 -20.17 2.67
N PHE A 338 18.36 -20.26 1.87
CA PHE A 338 17.53 -19.08 1.57
C PHE A 338 16.95 -18.42 2.84
N ALA A 339 16.59 -19.19 3.86
CA ALA A 339 16.16 -18.65 5.15
C ALA A 339 17.28 -17.92 5.91
N CYS A 340 18.52 -18.42 5.86
CA CYS A 340 19.70 -17.77 6.46
C CYS A 340 20.11 -16.51 5.70
N ASP A 341 20.12 -16.55 4.36
CA ASP A 341 20.48 -15.46 3.43
C ASP A 341 19.47 -14.28 3.47
N LEU A 342 18.75 -14.03 4.56
CA LEU A 342 17.65 -13.05 4.63
C LEU A 342 18.12 -11.61 4.39
N ILE A 343 19.04 -11.12 5.22
CA ILE A 343 19.51 -9.72 5.25
C ILE A 343 20.96 -9.56 4.76
N GLU A 344 21.76 -10.63 4.84
CA GLU A 344 23.18 -10.65 5.28
C GLU A 344 24.07 -9.40 5.07
N GLN A 345 24.93 -9.17 6.06
CA GLN A 345 25.73 -7.95 6.20
C GLN A 345 27.23 -8.27 6.22
N SER A 346 27.91 -8.11 5.09
CA SER A 346 29.37 -8.19 5.05
C SER A 346 30.00 -6.98 5.80
N TRP A 347 30.52 -7.19 7.00
CA TRP A 347 31.34 -6.18 7.68
C TRP A 347 32.74 -6.14 7.05
N THR A 348 33.08 -5.03 6.37
CA THR A 348 34.45 -4.75 5.97
C THR A 348 35.17 -3.95 7.07
N PRO A 349 36.47 -4.18 7.35
CA PRO A 349 37.13 -3.62 8.55
C PRO A 349 37.51 -2.12 8.47
N ASP A 350 36.95 -1.37 7.52
CA ASP A 350 37.37 -0.05 7.09
C ASP A 350 36.71 1.11 7.87
N GLY A 351 36.93 1.12 9.18
CA GLY A 351 36.88 2.32 10.02
C GLY A 351 35.50 2.86 10.41
N SER A 352 35.52 3.95 11.19
CA SER A 352 34.34 4.67 11.69
C SER A 352 33.69 5.51 10.58
N GLY A 353 32.93 4.85 9.72
CA GLY A 353 32.26 5.45 8.56
C GLY A 353 31.82 4.47 7.47
N SER A 354 32.11 3.17 7.64
CA SER A 354 31.71 2.10 6.73
C SER A 354 30.18 1.98 6.59
N LEU A 355 29.67 2.12 5.35
CA LEU A 355 28.25 1.94 5.00
C LEU A 355 27.82 0.47 5.10
N ARG A 356 26.53 0.22 5.30
CA ARG A 356 26.02 -1.15 5.49
C ARG A 356 25.76 -1.81 4.13
N LYS A 357 26.64 -2.74 3.75
CA LYS A 357 26.36 -3.68 2.66
C LYS A 357 25.29 -4.68 3.13
N TYR A 358 24.32 -4.93 2.25
CA TYR A 358 23.19 -5.84 2.46
C TYR A 358 23.05 -6.72 1.21
N ASP A 359 23.44 -7.99 1.29
CA ASP A 359 23.55 -8.91 0.14
C ASP A 359 22.56 -10.11 0.15
N GLY A 360 21.80 -10.24 1.24
CA GLY A 360 20.69 -11.19 1.36
C GLY A 360 19.58 -11.04 0.29
N TRP A 361 18.60 -11.93 0.30
CA TRP A 361 17.50 -11.92 -0.68
C TRP A 361 16.47 -10.82 -0.41
N TYR A 362 16.19 -10.48 0.85
CA TYR A 362 15.23 -9.42 1.18
C TYR A 362 15.72 -8.03 0.71
N PRO A 363 17.01 -7.67 0.86
CA PRO A 363 17.62 -6.51 0.20
C PRO A 363 17.43 -6.45 -1.33
N ARG A 364 17.37 -7.60 -2.01
CA ARG A 364 17.18 -7.69 -3.47
C ARG A 364 15.73 -7.49 -3.94
N LEU A 365 14.76 -7.44 -3.02
CA LEU A 365 13.38 -7.03 -3.31
C LEU A 365 13.21 -5.52 -3.54
N PHE A 366 14.27 -4.72 -3.35
CA PHE A 366 14.25 -3.27 -3.58
C PHE A 366 14.86 -2.94 -4.95
N TYR A 367 14.08 -2.34 -5.84
CA TYR A 367 14.51 -2.05 -7.22
C TYR A 367 15.64 -1.01 -7.27
N ARG A 368 16.87 -1.48 -7.54
CA ARG A 368 18.02 -0.60 -7.82
C ARG A 368 17.93 -0.05 -9.25
N SER A 369 17.35 1.14 -9.37
CA SER A 369 17.23 1.85 -10.66
C SER A 369 18.59 2.22 -11.26
N ILE A 370 18.60 2.57 -12.55
CA ILE A 370 19.79 3.09 -13.26
C ILE A 370 20.43 4.31 -12.60
N LEU A 371 19.66 5.09 -11.83
CA LEU A 371 20.15 6.28 -11.12
C LEU A 371 20.98 5.87 -9.89
N ASN A 372 20.64 4.74 -9.27
CA ASN A 372 21.23 4.25 -8.03
C ASN A 372 22.21 3.09 -8.23
N ASP A 373 22.52 2.77 -9.49
CA ASP A 373 23.39 1.66 -9.90
C ASP A 373 24.76 1.69 -9.21
N LYS A 374 25.31 2.90 -9.08
CA LYS A 374 26.62 3.19 -8.45
C LYS A 374 26.52 3.73 -7.02
N SER A 375 25.32 3.80 -6.43
CA SER A 375 25.15 4.32 -5.07
C SER A 375 25.54 3.29 -4.03
N ASN A 376 26.65 3.55 -3.33
CA ASN A 376 27.10 2.75 -2.18
C ASN A 376 26.14 2.88 -1.00
N SER A 377 25.45 4.02 -0.87
CA SER A 377 24.42 4.31 0.13
C SER A 377 23.01 3.97 -0.35
N PHE A 378 22.83 3.22 -1.44
CA PHE A 378 21.50 2.90 -1.99
C PHE A 378 20.54 2.32 -0.96
N HIS A 379 21.02 1.52 0.00
CA HIS A 379 20.12 0.93 0.99
C HIS A 379 19.60 2.03 1.93
N GLU A 380 20.50 2.89 2.42
CA GLU A 380 20.24 4.09 3.22
C GLU A 380 19.45 5.20 2.47
N ASP A 381 19.57 5.27 1.14
CA ASP A 381 19.03 6.33 0.28
C ASP A 381 17.81 5.92 -0.57
N THR A 382 17.54 4.62 -0.77
CA THR A 382 16.34 4.13 -1.51
C THR A 382 15.87 2.71 -1.11
N GLY A 383 16.72 1.84 -0.59
CA GLY A 383 16.48 0.40 -0.50
C GLY A 383 16.04 -0.12 0.87
N VAL A 384 16.53 -1.31 1.23
CA VAL A 384 16.19 -2.00 2.50
C VAL A 384 16.56 -1.21 3.77
N GLY A 385 17.44 -0.23 3.65
CA GLY A 385 17.83 0.68 4.71
C GLY A 385 16.96 1.93 4.70
N LYS A 386 15.63 1.81 4.58
CA LYS A 386 14.72 2.96 4.50
C LYS A 386 13.29 2.68 5.14
N PHE A 387 12.89 3.52 6.12
CA PHE A 387 11.68 3.74 6.98
C PHE A 387 10.57 4.44 6.21
N ASP A 388 9.72 3.70 5.53
CA ASP A 388 8.68 4.30 4.69
C ASP A 388 7.42 4.52 5.50
N ALA A 389 7.50 5.50 6.41
CA ALA A 389 6.31 6.07 7.01
C ALA A 389 5.56 6.86 5.94
N ILE A 390 4.43 6.32 5.52
CA ILE A 390 3.60 6.85 4.45
C ILE A 390 2.17 7.03 4.93
N VAL A 391 1.45 7.96 4.31
CA VAL A 391 0.06 8.26 4.60
C VAL A 391 -0.73 8.42 3.31
N ALA A 392 -1.89 7.78 3.25
CA ALA A 392 -2.86 7.95 2.17
C ALA A 392 -4.17 8.44 2.78
N ASP A 393 -4.77 9.48 2.21
CA ASP A 393 -6.18 9.72 2.47
C ASP A 393 -7.05 8.67 1.76
N VAL A 394 -8.15 8.29 2.41
CA VAL A 394 -9.08 7.29 1.90
C VAL A 394 -10.51 7.80 1.81
N HIS A 395 -10.83 8.90 2.50
CA HIS A 395 -12.15 9.54 2.46
C HIS A 395 -12.08 11.03 2.86
N THR A 396 -13.07 11.83 2.43
CA THR A 396 -13.22 13.25 2.77
C THR A 396 -14.68 13.53 3.13
N ASP A 397 -14.92 13.93 4.37
CA ASP A 397 -16.20 14.45 4.86
C ASP A 397 -16.13 15.98 4.89
N VAL A 398 -17.04 16.66 4.19
CA VAL A 398 -16.95 18.12 4.02
C VAL A 398 -17.55 18.89 5.19
N THR A 399 -17.08 20.13 5.38
CA THR A 399 -17.62 21.10 6.34
C THR A 399 -19.13 21.34 6.13
N ALA A 400 -19.89 21.37 7.21
CA ALA A 400 -21.31 21.74 7.22
C ALA A 400 -21.64 22.70 8.39
N PRO A 401 -22.81 23.36 8.44
CA PRO A 401 -23.17 24.23 9.55
C PRO A 401 -23.17 23.48 10.89
N GLY A 402 -22.26 23.84 11.79
CA GLY A 402 -22.06 23.15 13.08
C GLY A 402 -21.16 21.92 13.05
N ASP A 403 -20.59 21.57 11.89
CA ASP A 403 -19.70 20.43 11.71
C ASP A 403 -18.41 20.82 10.94
N PRO A 404 -17.22 20.63 11.53
CA PRO A 404 -15.96 21.00 10.88
C PRO A 404 -15.58 20.13 9.67
N GLY A 405 -16.22 18.97 9.45
CA GLY A 405 -15.76 17.99 8.46
C GLY A 405 -14.45 17.30 8.87
N SER A 406 -13.98 16.36 8.04
CA SER A 406 -12.73 15.64 8.25
C SER A 406 -12.12 15.07 6.96
N VAL A 407 -10.83 14.71 7.00
CA VAL A 407 -10.19 13.84 6.01
C VAL A 407 -9.66 12.62 6.74
N LEU A 408 -10.18 11.43 6.38
CA LEU A 408 -9.76 10.15 6.92
C LEU A 408 -8.49 9.69 6.19
N HIS A 409 -7.45 9.42 6.97
CA HIS A 409 -6.14 8.95 6.55
C HIS A 409 -5.87 7.55 7.10
N GLU A 410 -5.20 6.74 6.28
CA GLU A 410 -4.58 5.47 6.66
C GLU A 410 -3.07 5.65 6.53
N GLY A 411 -2.32 5.40 7.60
CA GLY A 411 -0.86 5.52 7.61
C GLY A 411 -0.15 4.26 8.08
N ILE A 412 1.11 4.10 7.69
CA ILE A 412 2.08 3.20 8.36
C ILE A 412 3.26 4.04 8.84
N GLY A 413 3.99 3.55 9.84
CA GLY A 413 5.13 4.24 10.44
C GLY A 413 6.33 3.30 10.60
N ALA A 414 6.92 3.29 11.79
CA ALA A 414 8.00 2.37 12.12
C ALA A 414 7.56 0.89 11.96
N VAL A 415 8.49 0.03 11.56
CA VAL A 415 8.26 -1.42 11.55
C VAL A 415 8.34 -1.92 12.98
N ASN A 416 7.28 -2.55 13.47
CA ASN A 416 7.24 -3.14 14.80
C ASN A 416 7.97 -4.49 14.81
N MET A 417 8.47 -4.89 15.98
CA MET A 417 8.90 -6.27 16.22
C MET A 417 7.76 -7.06 16.85
N ALA A 418 7.46 -8.25 16.31
CA ALA A 418 6.53 -9.20 16.90
C ALA A 418 7.27 -10.46 17.35
N PHE A 419 6.84 -11.03 18.47
CA PHE A 419 7.33 -12.29 19.01
C PHE A 419 6.21 -13.34 18.95
N ILE A 420 6.52 -14.52 18.41
CA ILE A 420 5.56 -15.62 18.24
C ILE A 420 6.18 -16.87 18.85
N VAL A 421 5.48 -17.52 19.79
CA VAL A 421 5.90 -18.82 20.34
C VAL A 421 5.11 -19.92 19.64
N VAL A 422 5.81 -20.88 19.04
CA VAL A 422 5.23 -22.05 18.37
C VAL A 422 5.87 -23.32 18.94
N GLU A 423 5.07 -24.34 19.22
CA GLU A 423 5.61 -25.64 19.61
C GLU A 423 6.17 -26.38 18.38
N ARG A 424 7.45 -26.79 18.45
CA ARG A 424 8.12 -27.64 17.46
C ARG A 424 8.77 -28.81 18.19
N SER A 425 8.50 -30.03 17.74
CA SER A 425 9.09 -31.27 18.28
C SER A 425 8.99 -31.39 19.82
N GLY A 426 7.85 -31.01 20.39
CA GLY A 426 7.61 -31.04 21.84
C GLY A 426 8.30 -29.95 22.66
N LYS A 427 8.81 -28.88 22.02
CA LYS A 427 9.46 -27.73 22.67
C LYS A 427 8.87 -26.42 22.18
N PRO A 428 8.64 -25.42 23.06
CA PRO A 428 8.32 -24.07 22.62
C PRO A 428 9.54 -23.42 21.96
N VAL A 429 9.37 -22.90 20.75
CA VAL A 429 10.37 -22.12 20.01
C VAL A 429 9.80 -20.72 19.79
N MET A 430 10.58 -19.69 20.15
CA MET A 430 10.21 -18.30 19.93
C MET A 430 10.83 -17.79 18.62
N PHE A 431 10.01 -17.16 17.81
CA PHE A 431 10.37 -16.48 16.57
C PHE A 431 10.20 -14.98 16.78
N ALA A 432 11.15 -14.16 16.31
CA ALA A 432 11.06 -12.71 16.30
C ALA A 432 11.06 -12.23 14.84
N GLY A 433 10.24 -11.24 14.49
CA GLY A 433 10.17 -10.75 13.11
C GLY A 433 9.49 -9.40 12.93
N PRO A 434 9.69 -8.75 11.77
CA PRO A 434 9.10 -7.45 11.44
C PRO A 434 7.60 -7.56 11.14
N VAL A 435 6.82 -6.61 11.65
CA VAL A 435 5.40 -6.42 11.32
C VAL A 435 5.11 -4.94 11.08
N LEU A 436 4.42 -4.61 9.98
CA LEU A 436 4.04 -3.23 9.68
C LEU A 436 3.14 -2.64 10.78
N SER A 437 3.44 -1.42 11.20
CA SER A 437 2.49 -0.56 11.91
C SER A 437 1.36 -0.13 10.98
N HIS A 438 0.26 0.32 11.56
CA HIS A 438 -0.92 0.81 10.85
C HIS A 438 -1.65 1.83 11.73
N PHE A 439 -2.26 2.86 11.13
CA PHE A 439 -2.90 3.98 11.82
C PHE A 439 -4.12 4.50 11.02
N GLU A 440 -5.34 4.27 11.53
CA GLU A 440 -6.61 4.86 11.04
C GLU A 440 -6.87 6.17 11.82
N PHE A 441 -6.86 7.34 11.17
CA PHE A 441 -7.11 8.64 11.84
C PHE A 441 -7.67 9.74 10.93
N GLU A 442 -8.37 10.71 11.51
CA GLU A 442 -8.93 11.87 10.84
C GLU A 442 -8.16 13.16 11.15
N LEU A 443 -7.89 13.98 10.12
CA LEU A 443 -7.67 15.41 10.30
C LEU A 443 -9.03 16.12 10.34
N ILE A 444 -9.33 16.85 11.41
CA ILE A 444 -10.61 17.56 11.57
C ILE A 444 -10.54 18.97 10.95
N GLY A 445 -11.62 19.42 10.32
CA GLY A 445 -11.73 20.74 9.68
C GLY A 445 -11.74 20.69 8.14
N PRO A 446 -11.65 21.86 7.48
CA PRO A 446 -11.66 21.97 6.03
C PRO A 446 -10.63 21.05 5.35
N PRO A 447 -10.96 20.41 4.21
CA PRO A 447 -10.16 19.36 3.60
C PRO A 447 -8.68 19.71 3.45
N ARG A 448 -7.84 18.99 4.19
CA ARG A 448 -6.38 19.04 4.10
C ARG A 448 -5.86 17.60 4.15
N ARG A 449 -4.99 17.29 3.19
CA ARG A 449 -4.30 16.00 3.07
C ARG A 449 -2.93 16.16 3.72
N LEU A 450 -2.47 15.16 4.48
CA LEU A 450 -1.07 15.11 4.91
C LEU A 450 -0.18 14.68 3.73
N SER A 451 1.03 15.22 3.67
CA SER A 451 2.11 14.59 2.90
C SER A 451 2.84 13.54 3.74
N ASP A 452 3.54 12.62 3.08
CA ASP A 452 4.39 11.64 3.77
C ASP A 452 5.44 12.32 4.67
N SER A 453 5.98 13.49 4.27
CA SER A 453 6.87 14.28 5.13
C SER A 453 6.15 14.81 6.38
N GLN A 454 4.96 15.42 6.25
CA GLN A 454 4.20 15.91 7.42
C GLN A 454 3.83 14.77 8.37
N TRP A 455 3.63 13.56 7.85
CA TRP A 455 3.37 12.35 8.63
C TRP A 455 4.64 11.78 9.28
N GLN A 456 5.77 11.77 8.57
CA GLN A 456 7.09 11.42 9.10
C GLN A 456 7.50 12.36 10.24
N ASP A 457 7.43 13.67 10.01
CA ASP A 457 7.69 14.72 11.00
C ASP A 457 6.82 14.51 12.25
N ALA A 458 5.54 14.21 12.07
CA ALA A 458 4.62 13.99 13.17
C ALA A 458 4.90 12.68 13.94
N LEU A 459 5.24 11.58 13.25
CA LEU A 459 5.71 10.35 13.91
C LEU A 459 7.02 10.55 14.69
N TRP A 460 7.89 11.47 14.25
CA TRP A 460 9.06 11.87 15.03
C TRP A 460 8.74 12.77 16.23
N GLY A 461 7.49 13.26 16.33
CA GLY A 461 6.95 14.00 17.48
C GLY A 461 6.59 15.45 17.20
N GLN A 462 6.66 15.92 15.94
CA GLN A 462 6.23 17.28 15.59
C GLN A 462 4.70 17.41 15.74
N PRO A 463 4.18 18.48 16.38
CA PRO A 463 2.75 18.67 16.54
C PRO A 463 2.10 19.04 15.20
N LEU A 464 1.07 18.30 14.80
CA LEU A 464 0.22 18.66 13.66
C LEU A 464 -0.67 19.86 14.02
N GLU A 465 -0.78 20.82 13.10
CA GLU A 465 -1.46 22.12 13.31
C GLU A 465 -2.99 22.06 13.58
N LYS A 466 -3.59 20.87 13.56
CA LYS A 466 -5.05 20.68 13.63
C LYS A 466 -5.42 19.54 14.60
N PRO A 467 -6.58 19.62 15.27
CA PRO A 467 -7.10 18.52 16.07
C PRO A 467 -7.34 17.27 15.20
N LEU A 468 -7.02 16.10 15.78
CA LEU A 468 -7.14 14.79 15.14
C LEU A 468 -8.10 13.88 15.91
N ARG A 469 -8.69 12.90 15.22
CA ARG A 469 -9.51 11.85 15.82
C ARG A 469 -9.01 10.46 15.36
N PRO A 470 -8.71 9.52 16.27
CA PRO A 470 -8.58 9.70 17.73
C PRO A 470 -7.47 10.70 18.10
N GLU A 471 -7.60 11.32 19.26
CA GLU A 471 -6.59 12.26 19.78
C GLU A 471 -5.24 11.57 20.00
N TRP A 472 -4.17 12.30 19.71
CA TRP A 472 -2.81 11.82 19.89
C TRP A 472 -2.44 11.78 21.37
N ARG A 473 -1.69 10.74 21.77
CA ARG A 473 -1.28 10.56 23.17
C ARG A 473 0.11 11.15 23.37
N THR A 474 0.24 11.97 24.41
CA THR A 474 1.53 12.40 24.93
C THR A 474 2.25 11.22 25.58
N VAL A 475 3.46 10.93 25.10
CA VAL A 475 4.37 9.92 25.65
C VAL A 475 5.73 10.58 25.96
N LYS A 476 6.58 9.87 26.69
CA LYS A 476 8.00 10.19 26.76
C LYS A 476 8.79 9.23 25.89
N ASP A 477 9.86 9.70 25.27
CA ASP A 477 10.87 8.82 24.67
C ASP A 477 11.89 8.34 25.71
N GLU A 478 12.78 7.45 25.28
CA GLU A 478 13.88 6.86 26.09
C GLU A 478 14.86 7.89 26.67
N PHE A 479 14.89 9.11 26.13
CA PHE A 479 15.68 10.24 26.62
C PHE A 479 14.87 11.20 27.51
N GLY A 480 13.59 10.89 27.75
CA GLY A 480 12.67 11.65 28.59
C GLY A 480 11.96 12.82 27.89
N ASN A 481 12.19 13.03 26.59
CA ASN A 481 11.54 14.11 25.84
C ASN A 481 10.06 13.81 25.66
N THR A 482 9.23 14.85 25.65
CA THR A 482 7.79 14.72 25.44
C THR A 482 7.48 14.71 23.95
N ARG A 483 6.85 13.63 23.45
CA ARG A 483 6.36 13.52 22.07
C ARG A 483 4.85 13.27 22.07
N GLN A 484 4.13 13.79 21.08
CA GLN A 484 2.80 13.26 20.77
C GLN A 484 2.94 12.12 19.77
N VAL A 485 2.18 11.04 19.97
CA VAL A 485 2.13 9.90 19.04
C VAL A 485 0.68 9.53 18.72
N PRO A 486 0.38 9.11 17.48
CA PRO A 486 -0.95 8.61 17.14
C PRO A 486 -1.21 7.31 17.90
N PRO A 487 -2.39 7.12 18.51
CA PRO A 487 -2.69 5.91 19.26
C PRO A 487 -2.79 4.72 18.29
N PRO A 488 -2.12 3.57 18.55
CA PRO A 488 -2.30 2.38 17.74
C PRO A 488 -3.79 1.98 17.62
N PRO A 489 -4.27 1.57 16.43
CA PRO A 489 -5.65 1.15 16.21
C PRO A 489 -6.09 0.05 17.20
N PRO A 490 -7.38 -0.03 17.56
CA PRO A 490 -7.83 -0.99 18.59
C PRO A 490 -7.42 -2.44 18.32
N TRP A 491 -7.38 -2.87 17.06
CA TRP A 491 -7.04 -4.23 16.66
C TRP A 491 -5.54 -4.60 16.74
N THR A 492 -4.64 -3.63 16.92
CA THR A 492 -3.19 -3.91 17.01
C THR A 492 -2.69 -3.99 18.46
N ARG A 493 -3.50 -3.57 19.43
CA ARG A 493 -3.10 -3.38 20.85
C ARG A 493 -2.81 -4.69 21.58
N ASP A 494 -3.43 -5.79 21.17
CA ASP A 494 -3.37 -7.07 21.89
C ASP A 494 -2.11 -7.89 21.57
N TYR A 495 -1.34 -7.52 20.55
CA TYR A 495 -0.12 -8.23 20.11
C TYR A 495 1.11 -7.33 19.90
N LEU A 496 0.96 -6.01 19.93
CA LEU A 496 2.10 -5.10 19.98
C LEU A 496 2.64 -5.06 21.41
N VAL A 497 3.86 -5.56 21.61
CA VAL A 497 4.62 -5.26 22.83
C VAL A 497 4.83 -3.74 22.87
N PRO A 498 4.41 -3.03 23.93
CA PRO A 498 4.68 -1.61 24.03
C PRO A 498 6.20 -1.39 24.09
N ALA A 499 6.68 -0.37 23.37
CA ALA A 499 8.03 0.13 23.58
C ALA A 499 8.18 0.59 25.06
N PRO A 500 9.33 0.34 25.71
CA PRO A 500 9.57 0.70 27.10
C PRO A 500 9.66 2.22 27.32
#